data_AF-A0A7X7ID47-F1
#
_entry.id   AF-A0A7X7ID47-F1
#
_cell.length_a   1.000
_cell.length_b   1.000
_cell.length_c   1.000
_cell.angle_alpha   90.00
_cell.angle_beta   90.00
_cell.angle_gamma   90.00
#
_symmetry.space_group_name_H-M   'P 1'
#
loop_
_entity.id
_entity.type
_entity.pdbx_description
1 polymer ?
#
loop_
_entity_poly.entity_id
_entity_poly.type
_entity_poly.pdbx_seq_one_letter_code
_entity_poly.pdbx_strand_id
1 'polypeptide(L)'
;MKEITNQTVLKALDEAASQVRRNLPLFTYQCQNHSSVNNFYPAVENNQWTCGFWPGEVCLAYEHTSDPVFLHAAHILCESFLSRIEQKIEVDHHDMGFLYTPSCVSLSKLDKSPRARRAALLAADQLLTRFQEKGSFLQAWGAMGAKEHYRFIIDCLMNLPLLYWAGEQTGDEKYRTIALKHTQTCLANSFRP
;
A
#
# COMPACT_ATOMS: atom_id res chain seq x y z
N MET A 1 -1.75 3.30 -34.09
CA MET A 1 -2.69 3.52 -32.96
C MET A 1 -2.93 5.01 -32.85
N LYS A 2 -4.17 5.44 -32.57
CA LYS A 2 -4.46 6.86 -32.30
C LYS A 2 -4.03 7.16 -30.86
N GLU A 3 -3.23 8.20 -30.66
CA GLU A 3 -2.82 8.62 -29.32
C GLU A 3 -4.04 9.07 -28.51
N ILE A 4 -4.03 8.77 -27.21
CA ILE A 4 -5.09 9.21 -26.30
C ILE A 4 -5.00 10.72 -26.11
N THR A 5 -6.14 11.42 -26.17
CA THR A 5 -6.18 12.87 -25.97
C THR A 5 -6.37 13.21 -24.50
N ASN A 6 -5.93 14.40 -24.09
CA ASN A 6 -6.17 14.91 -22.73
C ASN A 6 -7.65 14.92 -22.35
N GLN A 7 -8.54 15.23 -23.30
CA GLN A 7 -9.98 15.22 -23.08
C GLN A 7 -10.49 13.80 -22.74
N THR A 8 -9.99 12.78 -23.42
CA THR A 8 -10.34 11.38 -23.12
C THR A 8 -9.85 10.99 -21.73
N VAL A 9 -8.63 11.39 -21.35
CA VAL A 9 -8.08 11.11 -20.02
C VAL A 9 -8.92 11.77 -18.92
N LEU A 10 -9.22 13.07 -19.06
CA LEU A 10 -10.01 13.81 -18.06
C LEU A 10 -11.40 13.20 -17.88
N LYS A 11 -12.07 12.86 -18.99
CA LYS A 11 -13.37 12.20 -18.93
C LYS A 11 -13.30 10.85 -18.20
N ALA A 12 -12.27 10.03 -18.47
CA ALA A 12 -12.09 8.75 -17.79
C ALA A 12 -11.81 8.93 -16.28
N LEU A 13 -11.04 9.96 -15.90
CA LEU A 13 -10.78 10.29 -14.49
C LEU A 13 -12.05 10.79 -13.78
N ASP A 14 -12.86 11.62 -14.43
CA ASP A 14 -14.15 12.08 -13.91
C ASP A 14 -15.10 10.89 -13.67
N GLU A 15 -15.18 9.97 -14.64
CA GLU A 15 -15.98 8.75 -14.52
C GLU A 15 -15.48 7.87 -13.37
N ALA A 16 -14.16 7.66 -13.25
CA ALA A 16 -13.56 6.90 -12.16
C ALA A 16 -13.84 7.54 -10.78
N ALA A 17 -13.62 8.85 -10.63
CA ALA A 17 -13.90 9.57 -9.39
C ALA A 17 -15.39 9.52 -9.01
N SER A 18 -16.30 9.54 -10.00
CA SER A 18 -17.74 9.36 -9.74
C SER A 18 -18.07 7.97 -9.19
N GLN A 19 -17.35 6.94 -9.64
CA GLN A 19 -17.52 5.57 -9.15
C GLN A 19 -16.97 5.42 -7.72
N VAL A 20 -15.81 6.04 -7.43
CA VAL A 20 -15.27 6.11 -6.06
C VAL A 20 -16.28 6.80 -5.13
N ARG A 21 -16.83 7.95 -5.54
CA ARG A 21 -17.86 8.66 -4.73
C ARG A 21 -19.07 7.78 -4.43
N ARG A 22 -19.57 7.07 -5.44
CA ARG A 22 -20.73 6.17 -5.30
C ARG A 22 -20.47 5.06 -4.29
N ASN A 23 -19.22 4.61 -4.19
CA ASN A 23 -18.79 3.51 -3.33
C ASN A 23 -18.46 3.96 -1.89
N LEU A 24 -18.25 5.26 -1.63
CA LEU A 24 -17.94 5.77 -0.29
C LEU A 24 -18.93 5.32 0.80
N PRO A 25 -20.27 5.35 0.62
CA PRO A 25 -21.20 4.91 1.66
C PRO A 25 -21.01 3.45 2.11
N LEU A 26 -20.50 2.59 1.22
CA LEU A 26 -20.26 1.18 1.49
C LEU A 26 -18.88 0.92 2.12
N PHE A 27 -17.87 1.72 1.73
CA PHE A 27 -16.47 1.41 2.01
C PHE A 27 -15.70 2.51 2.75
N THR A 28 -16.36 3.51 3.34
CA THR A 28 -15.65 4.49 4.19
C THR A 28 -15.15 3.84 5.50
N TYR A 29 -15.86 2.83 5.99
CA TYR A 29 -15.55 2.13 7.24
C TYR A 29 -15.21 0.64 7.05
N GLN A 30 -15.09 0.20 5.80
CA GLN A 30 -14.83 -1.20 5.42
C GLN A 30 -13.88 -1.24 4.22
N CYS A 31 -13.22 -2.38 4.02
CA CYS A 31 -12.38 -2.59 2.85
C CYS A 31 -13.16 -3.32 1.74
N GLN A 32 -12.70 -3.17 0.50
CA GLN A 32 -13.15 -4.01 -0.60
C GLN A 32 -12.42 -5.36 -0.55
N ASN A 33 -13.15 -6.45 -0.79
CA ASN A 33 -12.55 -7.77 -0.97
C ASN A 33 -11.52 -7.76 -2.10
N HIS A 34 -10.52 -8.63 -2.07
CA HIS A 34 -9.47 -8.73 -3.10
C HIS A 34 -9.98 -8.90 -4.54
N SER A 35 -11.23 -9.35 -4.72
CA SER A 35 -11.88 -9.42 -6.02
C SER A 35 -13.39 -9.23 -5.91
N SER A 36 -13.99 -8.70 -6.97
CA SER A 36 -15.44 -8.60 -7.10
C SER A 36 -16.10 -9.98 -7.24
N VAL A 37 -17.34 -10.09 -6.80
CA VAL A 37 -18.24 -11.22 -7.04
C VAL A 37 -19.43 -10.70 -7.83
N ASN A 38 -19.65 -11.25 -9.03
CA ASN A 38 -20.69 -10.76 -9.95
C ASN A 38 -20.59 -9.24 -10.23
N ASN A 39 -19.36 -8.72 -10.39
CA ASN A 39 -19.03 -7.30 -10.60
C ASN A 39 -19.31 -6.36 -9.42
N PHE A 40 -19.61 -6.88 -8.23
CA PHE A 40 -19.74 -6.10 -7.00
C PHE A 40 -18.69 -6.54 -5.99
N TYR A 41 -18.02 -5.60 -5.33
CA TYR A 41 -17.09 -5.92 -4.26
C TYR A 41 -17.85 -6.26 -2.98
N PRO A 42 -17.64 -7.44 -2.38
CA PRO A 42 -18.04 -7.68 -1.00
C PRO A 42 -17.24 -6.76 -0.07
N ALA A 43 -17.89 -6.29 0.99
CA ALA A 43 -17.21 -5.59 2.06
C ALA A 43 -16.54 -6.59 3.01
N VAL A 44 -15.32 -6.28 3.42
CA VAL A 44 -14.49 -7.10 4.30
C VAL A 44 -13.82 -6.24 5.35
N GLU A 45 -13.31 -6.89 6.40
CA GLU A 45 -12.45 -6.26 7.38
C GLU A 45 -11.11 -5.81 6.76
N ASN A 46 -10.39 -4.92 7.45
CA ASN A 46 -9.05 -4.48 7.05
C ASN A 46 -7.99 -5.53 7.40
N ASN A 47 -8.08 -6.70 6.78
CA ASN A 47 -7.25 -7.86 7.10
C ASN A 47 -6.66 -8.57 5.86
N GLN A 48 -6.93 -8.05 4.65
CA GLN A 48 -6.35 -8.56 3.40
C GLN A 48 -5.19 -7.68 2.92
N TRP A 49 -4.32 -8.21 2.05
CA TRP A 49 -3.19 -7.47 1.46
C TRP A 49 -3.62 -6.37 0.48
N THR A 50 -4.84 -6.47 -0.07
CA THR A 50 -5.41 -5.52 -1.04
C THR A 50 -6.08 -4.30 -0.41
N CYS A 51 -6.26 -4.29 0.92
CA CYS A 51 -7.05 -3.27 1.59
C CYS A 51 -6.54 -1.84 1.36
N GLY A 52 -5.25 -1.65 1.06
CA GLY A 52 -4.64 -0.34 0.83
C GLY A 52 -5.01 0.31 -0.50
N PHE A 53 -5.48 -0.46 -1.49
CA PHE A 53 -5.80 0.06 -2.82
C PHE A 53 -7.02 0.97 -2.80
N TRP A 54 -8.08 0.61 -2.06
CA TRP A 54 -9.28 1.44 -1.95
C TRP A 54 -9.01 2.84 -1.37
N PRO A 55 -8.32 3.01 -0.23
CA PRO A 55 -7.88 4.33 0.24
C PRO A 55 -7.01 5.08 -0.79
N GLY A 56 -6.22 4.36 -1.60
CA GLY A 56 -5.46 4.95 -2.71
C GLY A 56 -6.35 5.53 -3.79
N GLU A 57 -7.39 4.82 -4.21
CA GLU A 57 -8.40 5.33 -5.14
C GLU A 57 -9.10 6.58 -4.58
N VAL A 58 -9.42 6.58 -3.28
CA VAL A 58 -9.99 7.75 -2.59
C VAL A 58 -9.03 8.93 -2.60
N CYS A 59 -7.74 8.72 -2.31
CA CYS A 59 -6.71 9.77 -2.38
C CYS A 59 -6.55 10.33 -3.79
N LEU A 60 -6.51 9.47 -4.81
CA LEU A 60 -6.41 9.88 -6.21
C LEU A 60 -7.67 10.66 -6.67
N ALA A 61 -8.86 10.25 -6.21
CA ALA A 61 -10.09 10.98 -6.48
C ALA A 61 -10.07 12.37 -5.83
N TYR A 62 -9.49 12.52 -4.64
CA TYR A 62 -9.25 13.83 -4.04
C TYR A 62 -8.27 14.67 -4.86
N GLU A 63 -7.12 14.13 -5.28
CA GLU A 63 -6.16 14.86 -6.12
C GLU A 63 -6.78 15.36 -7.42
N HIS A 64 -7.62 14.54 -8.07
CA HIS A 64 -8.27 14.88 -9.33
C HIS A 64 -9.38 15.93 -9.15
N THR A 65 -10.23 15.78 -8.13
CA THR A 65 -11.47 16.58 -8.00
C THR A 65 -11.39 17.71 -6.99
N SER A 66 -10.43 17.66 -6.07
CA SER A 66 -10.35 18.50 -4.86
C SER A 66 -11.62 18.46 -3.98
N ASP A 67 -12.49 17.46 -4.11
CA ASP A 67 -13.70 17.39 -3.28
C ASP A 67 -13.37 16.91 -1.86
N PRO A 68 -13.68 17.72 -0.82
CA PRO A 68 -13.34 17.40 0.56
C PRO A 68 -13.97 16.10 1.09
N VAL A 69 -15.01 15.56 0.45
CA VAL A 69 -15.61 14.27 0.85
C VAL A 69 -14.60 13.13 0.77
N PHE A 70 -13.72 13.16 -0.24
CA PHE A 70 -12.69 12.14 -0.42
C PHE A 70 -11.59 12.26 0.63
N LEU A 71 -11.15 13.49 0.93
CA LEU A 71 -10.16 13.73 1.98
C LEU A 71 -10.70 13.28 3.35
N HIS A 72 -11.96 13.60 3.65
CA HIS A 72 -12.61 13.14 4.88
C HIS A 72 -12.66 11.61 4.98
N ALA A 73 -13.04 10.91 3.91
CA ALA A 73 -13.04 9.46 3.87
C ALA A 73 -11.62 8.87 4.01
N ALA A 74 -10.61 9.48 3.38
CA ALA A 74 -9.21 9.06 3.49
C ALA A 74 -8.70 9.11 4.93
N HIS A 75 -9.09 10.13 5.72
CA HIS A 75 -8.76 10.19 7.14
C HIS A 75 -9.37 9.03 7.94
N ILE A 76 -10.65 8.73 7.73
CA ILE A 76 -11.33 7.63 8.43
C ILE A 76 -10.66 6.30 8.10
N LEU A 77 -10.39 6.05 6.82
CA LEU A 77 -9.68 4.87 6.38
C LEU A 77 -8.28 4.80 7.01
N CYS A 78 -7.55 5.92 7.05
CA CYS A 78 -6.24 5.99 7.69
C CYS A 78 -6.29 5.60 9.19
N GLU A 79 -7.35 5.96 9.92
CA GLU A 79 -7.50 5.52 11.31
C GLU A 79 -7.62 3.99 11.43
N SER A 80 -8.32 3.34 10.48
CA SER A 80 -8.37 1.88 10.41
C SER A 80 -7.00 1.25 10.17
N PHE A 81 -6.18 1.84 9.27
CA PHE A 81 -4.81 1.37 9.02
C PHE A 81 -3.87 1.60 10.21
N LEU A 82 -3.99 2.73 10.90
CA LEU A 82 -3.23 2.98 12.13
C LEU A 82 -3.57 1.95 13.20
N SER A 83 -4.86 1.67 13.41
CA SER A 83 -5.31 0.62 14.32
C SER A 83 -4.77 -0.76 13.93
N ARG A 84 -4.82 -1.11 12.63
CA ARG A 84 -4.29 -2.39 12.11
C ARG A 84 -2.82 -2.59 12.46
N ILE A 85 -1.96 -1.58 12.26
CA ILE A 85 -0.53 -1.71 12.52
C ILE A 85 -0.18 -1.66 14.01
N GLU A 86 -0.90 -0.87 14.82
CA GLU A 86 -0.70 -0.81 16.27
C GLU A 86 -1.10 -2.12 16.95
N GLN A 87 -2.15 -2.76 16.48
CA GLN A 87 -2.67 -4.03 17.02
C GLN A 87 -2.09 -5.26 16.33
N LYS A 88 -1.23 -5.09 15.32
CA LYS A 88 -0.60 -6.17 14.54
C LYS A 88 -1.61 -7.14 13.90
N ILE A 89 -2.70 -6.61 13.34
CA ILE A 89 -3.74 -7.42 12.69
C ILE A 89 -3.32 -7.76 11.25
N GLU A 90 -3.02 -9.03 10.99
CA GLU A 90 -2.61 -9.53 9.66
C GLU A 90 -1.50 -8.66 9.04
N VAL A 91 -0.34 -8.57 9.71
CA VAL A 91 0.82 -7.76 9.26
C VAL A 91 2.13 -8.56 9.19
N ASP A 92 2.08 -9.88 9.31
CA ASP A 92 3.24 -10.77 9.26
C ASP A 92 3.53 -11.25 7.83
N HIS A 93 3.64 -10.29 6.92
CA HIS A 93 3.86 -10.49 5.49
C HIS A 93 4.56 -9.29 4.85
N HIS A 94 5.10 -9.46 3.64
CA HIS A 94 5.81 -8.38 2.94
C HIS A 94 4.92 -7.28 2.31
N ASP A 95 3.60 -7.47 2.26
CA ASP A 95 2.66 -6.58 1.56
C ASP A 95 2.39 -5.23 2.26
N MET A 96 3.28 -4.82 3.16
CA MET A 96 3.15 -3.58 3.92
C MET A 96 3.17 -2.34 3.02
N GLY A 97 3.92 -2.36 1.91
CA GLY A 97 3.92 -1.26 0.96
C GLY A 97 2.61 -1.14 0.19
N PHE A 98 2.00 -2.26 -0.25
CA PHE A 98 0.67 -2.24 -0.86
C PHE A 98 -0.40 -1.70 0.08
N LEU A 99 -0.27 -1.99 1.37
CA LEU A 99 -1.22 -1.53 2.37
C LEU A 99 -1.05 -0.05 2.72
N TYR A 100 0.17 0.39 3.00
CA TYR A 100 0.42 1.70 3.64
C TYR A 100 0.92 2.78 2.67
N THR A 101 1.44 2.42 1.50
CA THR A 101 1.87 3.41 0.50
C THR A 101 0.67 4.12 -0.14
N PRO A 102 -0.28 3.42 -0.79
CA PRO A 102 -1.43 4.08 -1.39
C PRO A 102 -2.38 4.72 -0.36
N SER A 103 -2.39 4.24 0.89
CA SER A 103 -3.24 4.80 1.95
C SER A 103 -2.53 5.92 2.73
N CYS A 104 -1.69 5.55 3.70
CA CYS A 104 -1.16 6.43 4.72
C CYS A 104 -0.05 7.35 4.19
N VAL A 105 0.81 6.86 3.29
CA VAL A 105 1.83 7.72 2.65
C VAL A 105 1.16 8.73 1.73
N SER A 106 0.17 8.32 0.92
CA SER A 106 -0.60 9.25 0.08
C SER A 106 -1.26 10.35 0.90
N LEU A 107 -2.01 9.99 1.95
CA LEU A 107 -2.64 10.98 2.82
C LEU A 107 -1.59 11.92 3.45
N SER A 108 -0.53 11.37 4.03
CA SER A 108 0.58 12.17 4.58
C SER A 108 1.21 13.12 3.56
N LYS A 109 1.22 12.79 2.26
CA LYS A 109 1.72 13.68 1.20
C LYS A 109 0.72 14.79 0.90
N LEU A 110 -0.56 14.46 0.82
CA LEU A 110 -1.67 15.35 0.48
C LEU A 110 -1.91 16.44 1.52
N ASP A 111 -1.96 16.09 2.80
CA ASP A 111 -2.41 17.01 3.85
C ASP A 111 -1.44 17.15 5.04
N LYS A 112 -0.31 16.43 4.99
CA LYS A 112 0.69 16.37 6.08
C LYS A 112 0.16 15.75 7.38
N SER A 113 -0.84 14.87 7.30
CA SER A 113 -1.41 14.16 8.46
C SER A 113 -0.34 13.45 9.31
N PRO A 114 -0.14 13.85 10.58
CA PRO A 114 0.82 13.19 11.47
C PRO A 114 0.45 11.75 11.79
N ARG A 115 -0.86 11.43 11.84
CA ARG A 115 -1.36 10.07 12.09
C ARG A 115 -1.07 9.15 10.92
N ALA A 116 -1.26 9.64 9.69
CA ALA A 116 -0.93 8.91 8.47
C ALA A 116 0.58 8.66 8.37
N ARG A 117 1.39 9.68 8.65
CA ARG A 117 2.86 9.53 8.72
C ARG A 117 3.27 8.48 9.76
N ARG A 118 2.66 8.49 10.94
CA ARG A 118 2.94 7.50 12.01
C ARG A 118 2.58 6.08 11.57
N ALA A 119 1.40 5.86 11.00
CA ALA A 119 0.97 4.55 10.52
C ALA A 119 1.94 3.98 9.47
N ALA A 120 2.33 4.80 8.49
CA ALA A 120 3.26 4.38 7.45
C ALA A 120 4.67 4.06 7.98
N LEU A 121 5.18 4.82 8.96
CA LEU A 121 6.47 4.51 9.58
C LEU A 121 6.43 3.21 10.38
N LEU A 122 5.38 2.97 11.17
CA LEU A 122 5.17 1.70 11.88
C LEU A 122 5.10 0.51 10.90
N ALA A 123 4.48 0.71 9.74
CA ALA A 123 4.43 -0.29 8.69
C ALA A 123 5.78 -0.54 8.03
N ALA A 124 6.60 0.50 7.84
CA ALA A 124 7.97 0.36 7.34
C ALA A 124 8.84 -0.43 8.33
N ASP A 125 8.75 -0.13 9.63
CA ASP A 125 9.42 -0.89 10.68
C ASP A 125 8.97 -2.36 10.68
N GLN A 126 7.67 -2.62 10.55
CA GLN A 126 7.13 -3.98 10.43
C GLN A 126 7.70 -4.71 9.21
N LEU A 127 7.78 -4.06 8.04
CA LEU A 127 8.35 -4.66 6.84
C LEU A 127 9.82 -5.03 7.04
N LEU A 128 10.61 -4.20 7.73
CA LEU A 128 12.02 -4.52 8.03
C LEU A 128 12.17 -5.79 8.87
N THR A 129 11.20 -6.15 9.72
CA THR A 129 11.24 -7.42 10.48
C THR A 129 11.22 -8.66 9.57
N ARG A 130 10.87 -8.49 8.29
CA ARG A 130 10.87 -9.56 7.28
C ARG A 130 12.24 -9.78 6.65
N PHE A 131 13.25 -8.96 6.94
CA PHE A 131 14.55 -9.09 6.30
C PHE A 131 15.31 -10.32 6.79
N GLN A 132 15.75 -11.15 5.84
CA GLN A 132 16.65 -12.26 6.03
C GLN A 132 18.07 -11.85 5.66
N GLU A 133 18.97 -11.82 6.64
CA GLU A 133 20.39 -11.53 6.39
C GLU A 133 21.04 -12.58 5.48
N LYS A 134 20.74 -13.86 5.72
CA LYS A 134 21.21 -14.97 4.88
C LYS A 134 20.41 -14.98 3.58
N GLY A 135 21.03 -14.52 2.50
CA GLY A 135 20.38 -14.39 1.20
C GLY A 135 19.85 -12.98 0.89
N SER A 136 19.92 -12.04 1.85
CA SER A 136 19.67 -10.62 1.62
C SER A 136 18.33 -10.29 0.97
N PHE A 137 17.22 -10.79 1.53
CA PHE A 137 15.87 -10.53 0.99
C PHE A 137 14.83 -10.35 2.10
N LEU A 138 13.73 -9.65 1.80
CA LEU A 138 12.52 -9.60 2.62
C LEU A 138 11.70 -10.88 2.36
N GLN A 139 11.53 -11.72 3.38
CA GLN A 139 10.73 -12.93 3.27
C GLN A 139 9.26 -12.59 3.06
N ALA A 140 8.61 -13.26 2.10
CA ALA A 140 7.25 -12.95 1.67
C ALA A 140 6.23 -13.22 2.79
N TRP A 141 5.80 -14.46 2.96
CA TRP A 141 4.78 -14.89 3.93
C TRP A 141 5.29 -16.06 4.78
N GLY A 142 4.50 -16.45 5.79
CA GLY A 142 4.77 -17.61 6.63
C GLY A 142 5.79 -17.34 7.74
N ALA A 143 6.00 -18.35 8.57
CA ALA A 143 6.87 -18.25 9.74
C ALA A 143 8.29 -17.82 9.36
N MET A 144 8.83 -16.83 10.09
CA MET A 144 10.15 -16.26 9.81
C MET A 144 11.25 -17.32 9.92
N GLY A 145 12.06 -17.49 8.88
CA GLY A 145 13.18 -18.43 8.87
C GLY A 145 12.82 -19.89 8.60
N ALA A 146 11.54 -20.22 8.52
CA ALA A 146 11.11 -21.58 8.26
C ALA A 146 11.44 -22.01 6.83
N LYS A 147 12.05 -23.18 6.66
CA LYS A 147 12.69 -23.61 5.40
C LYS A 147 11.71 -23.63 4.22
N GLU A 148 10.48 -24.05 4.46
CA GLU A 148 9.39 -24.13 3.49
C GLU A 148 8.84 -22.75 3.07
N HIS A 149 9.09 -21.73 3.89
CA HIS A 149 8.66 -20.35 3.69
C HIS A 149 9.82 -19.39 3.38
N TYR A 150 11.07 -19.90 3.31
CA TYR A 150 12.29 -19.12 3.13
C TYR A 150 12.46 -18.63 1.69
N ARG A 151 11.55 -17.77 1.25
CA ARG A 151 11.45 -17.26 -0.12
C ARG A 151 11.04 -15.79 -0.15
N PHE A 152 11.32 -15.14 -1.27
CA PHE A 152 10.69 -13.89 -1.65
C PHE A 152 9.84 -14.07 -2.92
N ILE A 153 9.00 -13.08 -3.21
CA ILE A 153 8.15 -13.03 -4.41
C ILE A 153 8.39 -11.68 -5.11
N ILE A 154 8.25 -11.64 -6.44
CA ILE A 154 8.61 -10.49 -7.29
C ILE A 154 7.86 -9.20 -6.94
N ASP A 155 6.61 -9.30 -6.49
CA ASP A 155 5.77 -8.18 -6.05
C ASP A 155 6.32 -7.45 -4.81
N CYS A 156 7.25 -8.05 -4.08
CA CYS A 156 7.96 -7.39 -2.98
C CYS A 156 8.70 -6.13 -3.46
N LEU A 157 9.07 -6.03 -4.74
CA LEU A 157 9.61 -4.81 -5.34
C LEU A 157 8.66 -3.62 -5.21
N MET A 158 7.34 -3.86 -5.29
CA MET A 158 6.31 -2.83 -5.09
C MET A 158 6.11 -2.44 -3.63
N ASN A 159 6.69 -3.20 -2.70
CA ASN A 159 6.64 -2.91 -1.27
C ASN A 159 7.84 -2.07 -0.79
N LEU A 160 8.93 -2.03 -1.56
CA LEU A 160 10.14 -1.25 -1.25
C LEU A 160 9.96 0.28 -1.23
N PRO A 161 9.09 0.91 -2.06
CA PRO A 161 8.86 2.35 -2.00
C PRO A 161 8.49 2.85 -0.59
N LEU A 162 7.83 2.03 0.23
CA LEU A 162 7.54 2.34 1.62
C LEU A 162 8.83 2.55 2.44
N LEU A 163 9.84 1.69 2.24
CA LEU A 163 11.12 1.79 2.93
C LEU A 163 11.91 3.01 2.45
N TYR A 164 11.95 3.27 1.14
CA TYR A 164 12.60 4.48 0.63
C TYR A 164 11.97 5.76 1.20
N TRP A 165 10.63 5.83 1.21
CA TRP A 165 9.90 6.93 1.83
C TRP A 165 10.23 7.05 3.33
N ALA A 166 10.26 5.95 4.08
CA ALA A 166 10.60 5.98 5.50
C ALA A 166 12.04 6.49 5.75
N GLY A 167 12.99 6.11 4.89
CA GLY A 167 14.36 6.64 4.89
C GLY A 167 14.38 8.16 4.69
N GLU A 168 13.64 8.68 3.71
CA GLU A 168 13.51 10.13 3.48
C GLU A 168 12.87 10.86 4.67
N GLN A 169 11.88 10.25 5.33
CA GLN A 169 11.17 10.86 6.46
C GLN A 169 11.96 10.91 7.77
N THR A 170 12.96 10.04 7.92
CA THR A 170 13.66 9.83 9.21
C THR A 170 15.16 10.12 9.13
N GLY A 171 15.75 10.06 7.94
CA GLY A 171 17.20 10.08 7.76
C GLY A 171 17.90 8.76 8.12
N ASP A 172 17.17 7.71 8.48
CA ASP A 172 17.73 6.41 8.85
C ASP A 172 18.09 5.58 7.60
N GLU A 173 19.38 5.39 7.36
CA GLU A 173 19.89 4.70 6.17
C GLU A 173 19.53 3.21 6.12
N LYS A 174 19.09 2.60 7.24
CA LYS A 174 18.74 1.18 7.28
C LYS A 174 17.65 0.84 6.27
N TYR A 175 16.65 1.73 6.11
CA TYR A 175 15.51 1.48 5.22
C TYR A 175 15.98 1.37 3.76
N ARG A 176 16.80 2.34 3.32
CA ARG A 176 17.39 2.36 1.98
C ARG A 176 18.30 1.15 1.77
N THR A 177 19.15 0.85 2.75
CA THR A 177 20.09 -0.28 2.67
C THR A 177 19.39 -1.61 2.47
N ILE A 178 18.34 -1.89 3.26
CA ILE A 178 17.57 -3.13 3.13
C ILE A 178 16.82 -3.20 1.81
N ALA A 179 16.20 -2.10 1.36
CA ALA A 179 15.51 -2.05 0.07
C ALA A 179 16.46 -2.34 -1.10
N LEU A 180 17.67 -1.76 -1.09
CA LEU A 180 18.68 -2.01 -2.11
C LEU A 180 19.15 -3.47 -2.12
N LYS A 181 19.42 -4.05 -0.94
CA LYS A 181 19.81 -5.46 -0.81
C LYS A 181 18.76 -6.39 -1.41
N HIS A 182 17.50 -6.19 -1.06
CA HIS A 182 16.41 -6.98 -1.63
C HIS A 182 16.31 -6.82 -3.16
N THR A 183 16.42 -5.58 -3.66
CA THR A 183 16.37 -5.29 -5.11
C THR A 183 17.48 -6.02 -5.86
N GLN A 184 18.71 -6.01 -5.33
CA GLN A 184 19.85 -6.73 -5.93
C GLN A 184 19.62 -8.24 -5.97
N THR A 185 19.12 -8.82 -4.86
CA THR A 185 18.78 -10.25 -4.80
C THR A 185 17.69 -10.61 -5.81
N CYS A 186 16.66 -9.77 -5.93
CA CYS A 186 15.58 -9.97 -6.90
C CYS A 186 16.10 -9.91 -8.34
N LEU A 187 16.94 -8.92 -8.67
CA LEU A 187 17.54 -8.77 -9.99
C LEU A 187 18.38 -9.99 -10.39
N ALA A 188 19.13 -10.55 -9.44
CA ALA A 188 19.99 -11.71 -9.71
C ALA A 188 19.23 -13.04 -9.87
N ASN A 189 18.01 -13.17 -9.32
CA ASN A 189 17.36 -14.48 -9.18
C ASN A 189 15.94 -14.59 -9.76
N SER A 190 15.22 -13.49 -9.96
CA SER A 190 13.83 -13.54 -10.45
C SER A 190 13.73 -13.50 -11.98
N PHE A 191 14.77 -13.01 -12.66
CA PHE A 191 14.82 -12.98 -14.11
C PHE A 191 15.46 -14.27 -14.62
N ARG A 192 14.69 -15.04 -15.40
CA ARG A 192 15.16 -16.30 -16.00
C ARG A 192 15.99 -15.98 -17.25
N PRO A 193 17.02 -16.80 -17.57
CA PRO A 193 17.78 -16.68 -18.81
C PRO A 193 16.92 -16.72 -20.08
#